data_AF-I0HPQ7-F1
#
_entry.id   AF-I0HPQ7-F1
#
_cell.length_a   1.000
_cell.length_b   1.000
_cell.length_c   1.000
_cell.angle_alpha   90.00
_cell.angle_beta   90.00
_cell.angle_gamma   90.00
#
_symmetry.space_group_name_H-M   'P 1'
#
loop_
_entity.id
_entity.type
_entity.pdbx_description
1 polymer ?
#
loop_
_entity_poly.entity_id
_entity_poly.type
_entity_poly.pdbx_seq_one_letter_code
_entity_poly.pdbx_strand_id
1 'polypeptide(L)'
;MATAARPTPSRLHRLCLPATVLLAAACALLVHVAAAQPAAAATLEQVDRSVQAGHLDEARRQLGRVLQAHPDDAQAHYVDAELLARQGLFGPAQDELSAARRLAPGLPFARPDAVRALDLQLERLGSTHAAAPPPAPASDAVIPLSLLLAVAAGGLVAWALMRLARQTSVSTGVSKR
;
A
#
# COMPACT_ATOMS: atom_id res chain seq x y z
N MET A 1 9.21 -86.99 24.49
CA MET A 1 10.10 -86.11 23.71
C MET A 1 9.26 -85.08 23.01
N ALA A 2 9.61 -83.81 23.19
CA ALA A 2 8.81 -82.64 22.82
C ALA A 2 8.77 -82.38 21.31
N THR A 3 7.68 -81.81 20.81
CA THR A 3 7.73 -80.98 19.61
C THR A 3 6.61 -79.95 19.65
N ALA A 4 7.01 -78.71 19.91
CA ALA A 4 6.21 -77.49 19.80
C ALA A 4 6.51 -76.81 18.46
N ALA A 5 5.49 -76.22 17.81
CA ALA A 5 5.61 -75.09 16.88
C ALA A 5 4.19 -74.69 16.44
N ARG A 6 3.52 -73.75 17.12
CA ARG A 6 3.46 -72.28 16.90
C ARG A 6 2.91 -71.82 15.53
N PRO A 7 2.18 -70.68 15.51
CA PRO A 7 1.21 -70.33 14.48
C PRO A 7 1.79 -69.50 13.32
N THR A 8 0.96 -69.37 12.27
CA THR A 8 1.07 -68.63 11.01
C THR A 8 1.67 -67.21 11.09
N PRO A 9 2.15 -66.66 9.94
CA PRO A 9 1.70 -65.30 9.61
C PRO A 9 1.33 -65.06 8.12
N SER A 10 0.06 -64.70 7.95
CA SER A 10 -0.47 -63.57 7.16
C SER A 10 0.44 -62.88 6.12
N ARG A 11 0.20 -63.18 4.82
CA ARG A 11 0.70 -62.41 3.67
C ARG A 11 -0.36 -61.46 3.09
N LEU A 12 -0.78 -60.43 3.83
CA LEU A 12 -1.78 -59.47 3.32
C LEU A 12 -1.49 -57.99 3.61
N HIS A 13 -0.29 -57.62 4.06
CA HIS A 13 -0.01 -56.23 4.48
C HIS A 13 0.74 -55.35 3.47
N ARG A 14 1.14 -55.85 2.29
CA ARG A 14 2.00 -55.07 1.37
C ARG A 14 1.26 -54.26 0.30
N LEU A 15 -0.06 -54.38 0.18
CA LEU A 15 -0.84 -53.67 -0.85
C LEU A 15 -1.64 -52.46 -0.32
N CYS A 16 -1.65 -52.19 0.99
CA CYS A 16 -2.46 -51.12 1.61
C CYS A 16 -1.65 -49.86 1.99
N LEU A 17 -0.40 -49.75 1.53
CA LEU A 17 0.46 -48.58 1.78
C LEU A 17 0.39 -47.49 0.69
N PRO A 18 0.30 -47.79 -0.63
CA PRO A 18 0.25 -46.71 -1.61
C PRO A 18 -1.13 -46.02 -1.64
N ALA A 19 -2.20 -46.75 -1.34
CA ALA A 19 -3.57 -46.22 -1.35
C ALA A 19 -3.85 -45.27 -0.18
N THR A 20 -3.28 -45.53 1.01
CA THR A 20 -3.42 -44.65 2.18
C THR A 20 -2.57 -43.38 2.03
N VAL A 21 -1.40 -43.47 1.40
CA VAL A 21 -0.56 -42.29 1.08
C VAL A 21 -1.23 -41.42 0.01
N LEU A 22 -1.87 -42.00 -1.01
CA LEU A 22 -2.62 -41.24 -2.02
C LEU A 22 -3.86 -40.55 -1.42
N LEU A 23 -4.58 -41.22 -0.52
CA LEU A 23 -5.77 -40.68 0.15
C LEU A 23 -5.40 -39.55 1.13
N ALA A 24 -4.27 -39.67 1.85
CA ALA A 24 -3.77 -38.62 2.73
C ALA A 24 -3.25 -37.39 1.94
N ALA A 25 -2.59 -37.62 0.81
CA ALA A 25 -2.15 -36.54 -0.09
C ALA A 25 -3.34 -35.81 -0.74
N ALA A 26 -4.42 -36.54 -1.08
CA ALA A 26 -5.67 -35.94 -1.58
C ALA A 26 -6.38 -35.09 -0.50
N CYS A 27 -6.42 -35.54 0.75
CA CYS A 27 -6.96 -34.74 1.86
C CYS A 27 -6.10 -33.48 2.16
N ALA A 28 -4.78 -33.56 2.02
CA ALA A 28 -3.89 -32.41 2.19
C ALA A 28 -4.05 -31.36 1.07
N LEU A 29 -4.34 -31.81 -0.15
CA LEU A 29 -4.58 -30.92 -1.30
C LEU A 29 -5.93 -30.21 -1.22
N LEU A 30 -6.97 -30.86 -0.67
CA LEU A 30 -8.29 -30.26 -0.42
C LEU A 30 -8.27 -29.18 0.67
N VAL A 31 -7.34 -29.26 1.64
CA VAL A 31 -7.15 -28.23 2.67
C VAL A 31 -6.47 -26.97 2.13
N HIS A 32 -5.68 -27.06 1.05
CA HIS A 32 -4.96 -25.91 0.48
C HIS A 32 -5.86 -24.92 -0.28
N VAL A 33 -7.05 -25.35 -0.73
CA VAL A 33 -8.00 -24.51 -1.48
C VAL A 33 -9.00 -23.78 -0.57
N ALA A 34 -9.02 -24.09 0.73
CA ALA A 34 -9.97 -23.49 1.70
C ALA A 34 -9.38 -22.32 2.51
N ALA A 35 -8.17 -21.87 2.20
CA ALA A 35 -7.51 -20.76 2.89
C ALA A 35 -7.63 -19.41 2.14
N ALA A 36 -8.70 -19.21 1.36
CA ALA A 36 -9.22 -17.86 1.16
C ALA A 36 -9.97 -17.48 2.45
N GLN A 37 -9.22 -17.11 3.49
CA GLN A 37 -9.82 -16.55 4.70
C GLN A 37 -10.67 -15.35 4.29
N PRO A 38 -11.86 -15.14 4.86
CA PRO A 38 -12.67 -13.95 4.63
C PRO A 38 -12.05 -12.74 5.38
N ALA A 39 -10.73 -12.58 5.27
CA ALA A 39 -9.98 -11.49 5.86
C ALA A 39 -10.48 -10.15 5.32
N ALA A 40 -10.89 -10.09 4.05
CA ALA A 40 -11.54 -8.92 3.47
C ALA A 40 -12.85 -8.58 4.21
N ALA A 41 -13.74 -9.55 4.44
CA ALA A 41 -14.99 -9.31 5.14
C ALA A 41 -14.78 -8.86 6.60
N ALA A 42 -13.87 -9.51 7.33
CA ALA A 42 -13.54 -9.14 8.72
C ALA A 42 -12.87 -7.76 8.82
N THR A 43 -12.11 -7.34 7.80
CA THR A 43 -11.44 -6.04 7.79
C THR A 43 -12.40 -4.92 7.38
N LEU A 44 -13.36 -5.19 6.49
CA LEU A 44 -14.39 -4.21 6.13
C LEU A 44 -15.31 -3.90 7.32
N GLU A 45 -15.66 -4.89 8.13
CA GLU A 45 -16.40 -4.66 9.38
C GLU A 45 -15.60 -3.81 10.40
N GLN A 46 -14.27 -3.96 10.42
CA GLN A 46 -13.40 -3.11 11.24
C GLN A 46 -13.32 -1.67 10.70
N VAL A 47 -13.25 -1.51 9.38
CA VAL A 47 -13.32 -0.20 8.71
C VAL A 47 -14.62 0.50 9.07
N ASP A 48 -15.76 -0.19 9.02
CA ASP A 48 -17.06 0.36 9.41
C ASP A 48 -17.09 0.85 10.87
N ARG A 49 -16.52 0.07 11.80
CA ARG A 49 -16.40 0.49 13.21
C ARG A 49 -15.51 1.70 13.39
N SER A 50 -14.36 1.74 12.72
CA SER A 50 -13.42 2.88 12.78
C SER A 50 -14.04 4.14 12.19
N VAL A 51 -14.82 4.00 11.10
CA VAL A 51 -15.59 5.09 10.49
C VAL A 51 -16.67 5.62 11.43
N GLN A 52 -17.39 4.74 12.14
CA GLN A 52 -18.39 5.16 13.15
C GLN A 52 -17.75 5.82 14.37
N ALA A 53 -16.55 5.41 14.76
CA ALA A 53 -15.79 6.02 15.84
C ALA A 53 -15.15 7.38 15.45
N GLY A 54 -15.25 7.80 14.19
CA GLY A 54 -14.61 9.01 13.68
C GLY A 54 -13.11 8.87 13.40
N HIS A 55 -12.55 7.67 13.55
CA HIS A 55 -11.14 7.37 13.30
C HIS A 55 -10.90 7.04 11.81
N LEU A 56 -11.13 8.02 10.94
CA LEU A 56 -11.01 7.83 9.48
C LEU A 56 -9.59 7.40 9.05
N ASP A 57 -8.55 7.88 9.74
CA ASP A 57 -7.16 7.50 9.44
C ASP A 57 -6.86 6.03 9.78
N GLU A 58 -7.43 5.53 10.88
CA GLU A 58 -7.30 4.13 11.25
C GLU A 58 -8.05 3.22 10.27
N ALA A 59 -9.26 3.64 9.90
CA ALA A 59 -10.07 2.98 8.89
C ALA A 59 -9.31 2.85 7.56
N ARG A 60 -8.65 3.92 7.08
CA ARG A 60 -7.80 3.88 5.89
C ARG A 60 -6.62 2.91 6.04
N ARG A 61 -5.95 2.89 7.19
CA ARG A 61 -4.82 1.95 7.43
C ARG A 61 -5.29 0.49 7.37
N GLN A 62 -6.48 0.20 7.91
CA GLN A 62 -7.07 -1.14 7.86
C GLN A 62 -7.45 -1.50 6.42
N LEU A 63 -8.15 -0.60 5.72
CA LEU A 63 -8.55 -0.79 4.34
C LEU A 63 -7.36 -0.95 3.39
N GLY A 64 -6.26 -0.23 3.64
CA GLY A 64 -5.02 -0.38 2.88
C GLY A 64 -4.44 -1.79 2.93
N ARG A 65 -4.64 -2.55 4.03
CA ARG A 65 -4.24 -3.97 4.08
C ARG A 65 -5.13 -4.85 3.19
N VAL A 66 -6.42 -4.51 3.08
CA VAL A 66 -7.35 -5.19 2.17
C VAL A 66 -6.92 -4.97 0.73
N LEU A 67 -6.64 -3.71 0.36
CA LEU A 67 -6.17 -3.36 -0.98
C LEU A 67 -4.79 -3.96 -1.31
N GLN A 68 -3.91 -4.13 -0.32
CA GLN A 68 -2.64 -4.84 -0.53
C GLN A 68 -2.83 -6.34 -0.78
N ALA A 69 -3.76 -6.97 -0.07
CA ALA A 69 -4.06 -8.39 -0.26
C ALA A 69 -4.88 -8.63 -1.55
N HIS A 70 -5.76 -7.69 -1.89
CA HIS A 70 -6.70 -7.76 -3.00
C HIS A 70 -6.74 -6.41 -3.74
N PRO A 71 -5.77 -6.16 -4.64
CA PRO A 71 -5.67 -4.88 -5.35
C PRO A 71 -6.78 -4.65 -6.37
N ASP A 72 -7.54 -5.69 -6.73
CA ASP A 72 -8.65 -5.62 -7.68
C ASP A 72 -10.02 -5.81 -7.00
N ASP A 73 -10.11 -5.62 -5.68
CA ASP A 73 -11.37 -5.72 -4.94
C ASP A 73 -12.22 -4.45 -5.11
N ALA A 74 -13.24 -4.55 -5.97
CA ALA A 74 -14.18 -3.47 -6.23
C ALA A 74 -14.86 -2.92 -4.97
N GLN A 75 -15.14 -3.77 -3.97
CA GLN A 75 -15.77 -3.33 -2.72
C GLN A 75 -14.80 -2.50 -1.89
N ALA A 76 -13.52 -2.89 -1.83
CA ALA A 76 -12.51 -2.12 -1.12
C ALA A 76 -12.29 -0.73 -1.75
N HIS A 77 -12.24 -0.64 -3.07
CA HIS A 77 -12.17 0.63 -3.79
C HIS A 77 -13.40 1.53 -3.53
N TYR A 78 -14.61 0.94 -3.48
CA TYR A 78 -15.81 1.70 -3.16
C TYR A 78 -15.78 2.27 -1.74
N VAL A 79 -15.37 1.46 -0.76
CA VAL A 79 -15.25 1.90 0.62
C VAL A 79 -14.17 2.98 0.75
N ASP A 80 -13.05 2.88 0.03
CA ASP A 80 -12.03 3.93 0.07
C ASP A 80 -12.55 5.26 -0.48
N ALA A 81 -13.37 5.22 -1.55
CA ALA A 81 -14.05 6.39 -2.07
C ALA A 81 -14.97 7.05 -1.02
N GLU A 82 -15.73 6.27 -0.26
CA GLU A 82 -16.56 6.79 0.83
C GLU A 82 -15.73 7.42 1.94
N LEU A 83 -14.61 6.80 2.33
CA LEU A 83 -13.70 7.35 3.34
C LEU A 83 -13.06 8.66 2.85
N LEU A 84 -12.57 8.71 1.61
CA LEU A 84 -11.99 9.91 1.00
C LEU A 84 -13.00 11.05 0.93
N ALA A 85 -14.24 10.75 0.53
CA ALA A 85 -15.32 11.74 0.49
C ALA A 85 -15.63 12.32 1.88
N ARG A 86 -15.59 11.50 2.92
CA ARG A 86 -15.75 11.95 4.32
C ARG A 86 -14.58 12.80 4.81
N GLN A 87 -13.38 12.56 4.29
CA GLN A 87 -12.18 13.36 4.56
C GLN A 87 -12.13 14.67 3.76
N GLY A 88 -13.09 14.89 2.84
CA GLY A 88 -13.11 16.05 1.95
C GLY A 88 -12.17 15.93 0.75
N LEU A 89 -11.56 14.75 0.54
CA LEU A 89 -10.66 14.46 -0.56
C LEU A 89 -11.47 14.01 -1.79
N PHE A 90 -12.21 14.94 -2.40
CA PHE A 90 -13.18 14.62 -3.46
C PHE A 90 -12.58 14.15 -4.78
N GLY A 91 -11.40 14.66 -5.16
CA GLY A 91 -10.68 14.20 -6.36
C GLY A 91 -10.28 12.73 -6.26
N PRO A 92 -9.47 12.36 -5.24
CA PRO A 92 -9.15 10.96 -4.99
C PRO A 92 -10.37 10.06 -4.79
N ALA A 93 -11.43 10.56 -4.13
CA ALA A 93 -12.67 9.80 -3.97
C ALA A 93 -13.32 9.45 -5.31
N GLN A 94 -13.29 10.38 -6.28
CA GLN A 94 -13.82 10.15 -7.62
C GLN A 94 -12.99 9.11 -8.39
N ASP A 95 -11.66 9.15 -8.24
CA ASP A 95 -10.76 8.17 -8.84
C ASP A 95 -11.06 6.76 -8.31
N GLU A 96 -11.16 6.60 -6.99
CA GLU A 96 -11.47 5.31 -6.36
C GLU A 96 -12.86 4.78 -6.74
N LEU A 97 -13.88 5.65 -6.79
CA LEU A 97 -15.21 5.27 -7.24
C LEU A 97 -15.22 4.84 -8.71
N SER A 98 -14.39 5.47 -9.55
CA SER A 98 -14.21 5.06 -10.95
C SER A 98 -13.53 3.70 -11.06
N ALA A 99 -12.54 3.40 -10.21
CA ALA A 99 -11.87 2.12 -10.14
C ALA A 99 -12.86 1.02 -9.72
N ALA A 100 -13.65 1.26 -8.67
CA ALA A 100 -14.69 0.35 -8.22
C ALA A 100 -15.69 0.01 -9.35
N ARG A 101 -16.15 1.02 -10.11
CA ARG A 101 -17.07 0.83 -11.24
C ARG A 101 -16.45 0.08 -12.42
N ARG A 102 -15.15 0.26 -12.67
CA ARG A 102 -14.42 -0.51 -13.68
C ARG A 102 -14.31 -1.99 -13.32
N LEU A 103 -14.05 -2.29 -12.05
CA LEU A 103 -13.90 -3.65 -11.55
C LEU A 103 -15.25 -4.36 -11.42
N ALA A 104 -16.28 -3.67 -10.93
CA ALA A 104 -17.64 -4.18 -10.82
C ALA A 104 -18.65 -3.16 -11.35
N PRO A 105 -19.00 -3.24 -12.66
CA PRO A 105 -20.01 -2.39 -13.26
C PRO A 105 -21.34 -2.49 -12.50
N GLY A 106 -21.92 -1.34 -12.15
CA GLY A 106 -23.17 -1.28 -11.39
C GLY A 106 -23.04 -1.52 -9.89
N LEU A 107 -21.84 -1.81 -9.36
CA LEU A 107 -21.53 -1.95 -7.93
C LEU A 107 -22.57 -2.81 -7.18
N PRO A 108 -22.73 -4.10 -7.53
CA PRO A 108 -23.83 -4.94 -7.03
C PRO A 108 -23.82 -5.19 -5.52
N PHE A 109 -22.67 -4.96 -4.86
CA PHE A 109 -22.51 -5.03 -3.41
C PHE A 109 -22.96 -3.75 -2.69
N ALA A 110 -23.05 -2.62 -3.38
CA ALA A 110 -23.44 -1.34 -2.81
C ALA A 110 -24.92 -1.05 -3.06
N ARG A 111 -25.54 -0.29 -2.16
CA ARG A 111 -26.92 0.17 -2.37
C ARG A 111 -26.93 1.22 -3.48
N PRO A 112 -27.79 1.12 -4.51
CA PRO A 112 -27.81 2.09 -5.61
C PRO A 112 -28.10 3.52 -5.13
N ASP A 113 -28.89 3.68 -4.08
CA ASP A 113 -29.12 4.98 -3.46
C ASP A 113 -27.87 5.59 -2.80
N ALA A 114 -27.03 4.76 -2.18
CA ALA A 114 -25.78 5.21 -1.55
C ALA A 114 -24.76 5.63 -2.62
N VAL A 115 -24.62 4.84 -3.68
CA VAL A 115 -23.77 5.17 -4.84
C VAL A 115 -24.19 6.50 -5.45
N ARG A 116 -25.50 6.69 -5.70
CA ARG A 116 -26.03 7.93 -6.25
C ARG A 116 -25.84 9.13 -5.31
N ALA A 117 -25.98 8.93 -4.01
CA ALA A 117 -25.72 9.98 -3.03
C ALA A 117 -24.24 10.40 -3.03
N LEU A 118 -23.33 9.43 -3.09
CA LEU A 118 -21.90 9.67 -3.20
C LEU A 118 -21.55 10.41 -4.50
N ASP A 119 -22.07 9.96 -5.66
CA ASP A 119 -21.86 10.65 -6.94
C ASP A 119 -22.29 12.12 -6.87
N LEU A 120 -23.50 12.41 -6.35
CA LEU A 120 -23.98 13.79 -6.20
C LEU A 120 -23.11 14.61 -5.25
N GLN A 121 -22.60 13.99 -4.18
CA GLN A 121 -21.68 14.65 -3.25
C GLN A 121 -20.36 15.01 -3.95
N LEU A 122 -19.77 14.07 -4.70
CA LEU A 122 -18.52 14.27 -5.43
C LEU A 122 -18.67 15.30 -6.55
N GLU A 123 -19.78 15.29 -7.28
CA GLU A 123 -20.07 16.31 -8.30
C GLU A 123 -20.19 17.71 -7.71
N ARG A 124 -20.98 17.88 -6.64
CA ARG A 124 -21.21 19.19 -6.02
C ARG A 124 -19.95 19.73 -5.37
N LEU A 125 -19.31 18.92 -4.54
CA LEU A 125 -18.19 19.37 -3.71
C LEU A 125 -16.86 19.33 -4.49
N GLY A 126 -16.69 18.37 -5.40
CA GLY A 126 -15.57 18.33 -6.33
C GLY A 126 -15.55 19.56 -7.24
N SER A 127 -16.71 20.01 -7.77
CA SER A 127 -16.78 21.24 -8.57
C SER A 127 -16.41 22.50 -7.78
N THR A 128 -16.77 22.57 -6.50
CA THR A 128 -16.39 23.70 -5.64
C THR A 128 -14.90 23.74 -5.31
N HIS A 129 -14.22 22.59 -5.31
CA HIS A 129 -12.78 22.49 -5.02
C HIS A 129 -11.91 22.53 -6.29
N ALA A 130 -12.44 22.06 -7.43
CA ALA A 130 -11.79 22.12 -8.74
C ALA A 130 -11.85 23.51 -9.39
N ALA A 131 -12.66 24.43 -8.84
CA ALA A 131 -12.71 25.83 -9.27
C ALA A 131 -11.47 26.64 -8.86
N ALA A 132 -10.55 26.07 -8.05
CA ALA A 132 -9.19 26.56 -8.01
C ALA A 132 -8.52 26.13 -9.33
N PRO A 133 -8.03 27.07 -10.18
CA PRO A 133 -7.30 26.70 -11.39
C PRO A 133 -6.20 25.72 -10.99
N PRO A 134 -5.93 24.67 -11.79
CA PRO A 134 -4.84 23.76 -11.49
C PRO A 134 -3.60 24.61 -11.21
N PRO A 135 -2.89 24.42 -10.09
CA PRO A 135 -1.57 25.01 -9.99
C PRO A 135 -0.85 24.54 -11.24
N ALA A 136 -0.49 25.49 -12.12
CA ALA A 136 0.39 25.23 -13.25
C ALA A 136 1.49 24.31 -12.74
N PRO A 137 1.91 23.26 -13.48
CA PRO A 137 2.85 22.27 -12.98
C PRO A 137 3.98 23.03 -12.33
N ALA A 138 3.97 23.04 -10.99
CA ALA A 138 5.08 23.52 -10.23
C ALA A 138 6.09 22.45 -10.58
N SER A 139 6.98 22.79 -11.51
CA SER A 139 8.21 22.07 -11.68
C SER A 139 8.74 21.96 -10.26
N ASP A 140 8.58 20.78 -9.66
CA ASP A 140 9.25 20.37 -8.46
C ASP A 140 10.72 20.33 -8.87
N ALA A 141 11.29 21.53 -9.00
CA ALA A 141 12.69 21.81 -8.78
C ALA A 141 12.90 21.58 -7.28
N VAL A 142 12.70 20.33 -6.85
CA VAL A 142 13.49 19.71 -5.80
C VAL A 142 14.89 19.94 -6.29
N ILE A 143 15.49 21.04 -5.84
CA ILE A 143 16.89 21.33 -6.09
C ILE A 143 17.59 20.09 -5.57
N PRO A 144 18.13 19.22 -6.46
CA PRO A 144 18.68 17.97 -6.01
C PRO A 144 19.81 18.33 -5.06
N LEU A 145 19.97 17.58 -3.97
CA LEU A 145 21.00 17.84 -2.97
C LEU A 145 22.40 18.03 -3.61
N SER A 146 22.61 17.47 -4.82
CA SER A 146 23.78 17.72 -5.66
C SER A 146 24.02 19.19 -6.03
N LEU A 147 22.98 19.98 -6.33
CA LEU A 147 23.11 21.41 -6.64
C LEU A 147 23.46 22.22 -5.38
N LEU A 148 22.90 21.85 -4.22
CA LEU A 148 23.23 22.47 -2.94
C LEU A 148 24.69 22.21 -2.55
N LEU A 149 25.15 20.97 -2.74
CA LEU A 149 26.56 20.59 -2.51
C LEU A 149 27.52 21.28 -3.49
N ALA A 150 27.13 21.47 -4.75
CA ALA A 150 27.95 22.15 -5.75
C ALA A 150 28.18 23.64 -5.39
N VAL A 151 27.13 24.34 -4.92
CA VAL A 151 27.26 25.76 -4.48
C VAL A 151 28.10 25.87 -3.22
N ALA A 152 27.91 24.95 -2.25
CA ALA A 152 28.71 24.93 -1.02
C ALA A 152 30.20 24.67 -1.29
N ALA A 153 30.52 23.74 -2.20
CA ALA A 153 31.90 23.45 -2.60
C ALA A 153 32.55 24.66 -3.30
N GLY A 154 31.84 25.33 -4.21
CA GLY A 154 32.35 26.52 -4.91
C GLY A 154 32.65 27.68 -3.97
N GLY A 155 31.78 27.93 -2.98
CA GLY A 155 31.97 28.97 -1.98
C GLY A 155 33.20 28.72 -1.09
N LEU A 156 33.46 27.46 -0.71
CA LEU A 156 34.58 27.10 0.15
C LEU A 156 35.94 27.25 -0.56
N VAL A 157 36.00 26.91 -1.85
CA VAL A 157 37.19 27.12 -2.69
C VAL A 157 37.49 28.61 -2.87
N ALA A 158 36.47 29.42 -3.21
CA ALA A 158 36.63 30.86 -3.34
C ALA A 158 37.08 31.51 -2.03
N TRP A 159 36.51 31.10 -0.90
CA TRP A 159 36.90 31.57 0.44
C TRP A 159 38.35 31.19 0.78
N ALA A 160 38.77 29.97 0.49
CA ALA A 160 40.14 29.51 0.72
C ALA A 160 41.17 30.29 -0.12
N LEU A 161 40.86 30.55 -1.41
CA LEU A 161 41.72 31.36 -2.29
C LEU A 161 41.80 32.81 -1.81
N MET A 162 40.70 33.42 -1.39
CA MET A 162 40.73 34.77 -0.79
C MET A 162 41.50 34.82 0.52
N ARG A 163 41.41 33.77 1.35
CA ARG A 163 42.16 33.66 2.61
C ARG A 163 43.66 33.47 2.38
N LEU A 164 44.06 32.83 1.28
CA LEU A 164 45.47 32.72 0.88
C LEU A 164 45.99 34.02 0.26
N ALA A 165 45.17 34.69 -0.57
CA ALA A 165 45.51 35.99 -1.14
C ALA A 165 45.64 37.10 -0.08
N ARG A 166 44.91 36.99 1.04
CA ARG A 166 45.07 37.90 2.19
C ARG A 166 46.38 37.70 2.96
N GLN A 167 47.02 36.54 2.87
CA GLN A 167 48.27 36.25 3.60
C GLN A 167 49.52 36.77 2.88
N THR A 168 49.45 37.00 1.57
CA THR A 168 50.61 37.45 0.78
C THR A 168 50.83 38.96 0.80
N SER A 169 49.97 39.74 1.47
CA SER A 169 50.11 41.21 1.55
C SER A 169 50.95 41.73 2.72
N VAL A 170 51.66 40.86 3.45
CA VAL A 170 52.60 41.27 4.52
C VAL A 170 54.03 40.89 4.14
N SER A 171 54.57 41.53 3.10
CA SER A 171 56.02 41.76 2.97
C SER A 171 56.30 42.76 1.86
N THR A 172 56.18 44.06 2.17
CA THR A 172 56.87 45.08 1.37
C THR A 172 57.27 46.25 2.25
N GLY A 173 58.48 46.12 2.79
CA GLY A 173 59.50 47.16 2.88
C GLY A 173 59.10 48.58 3.26
N VAL A 174 59.36 48.94 4.52
CA VAL A 174 59.88 50.27 4.87
C VAL A 174 61.08 50.06 5.80
N SER A 175 62.29 50.01 5.22
CA SER A 175 63.53 50.19 5.96
C SER A 175 64.18 51.48 5.49
N LYS A 176 63.89 52.56 6.22
CA LYS A 176 64.63 53.83 6.19
C LYS A 176 66.01 53.62 6.81
N ARG A 177 67.06 53.95 6.09
CA ARG A 177 68.15 54.86 6.52
C ARG A 177 69.00 55.21 5.31
#